data_AF-A0A1G3GT13-F1
#
_entry.id   AF-A0A1G3GT13-F1
#
_cell.length_a   1.000
_cell.length_b   1.000
_cell.length_c   1.000
_cell.angle_alpha   90.00
_cell.angle_beta   90.00
_cell.angle_gamma   90.00
#
_symmetry.space_group_name_H-M   'P 1'
#
loop_
_entity.id
_entity.type
_entity.pdbx_description
1 polymer ?
#
loop_
_entity_poly.entity_id
_entity_poly.type
_entity_poly.pdbx_seq_one_letter_code
_entity_poly.pdbx_strand_id
1 'polypeptide(L)'
;MAKTLSPIESFLAPLARLAAKHPDIEGEVIWANGADWDAQDDDAEMLDAEEIAFYAEGLLAEGFHLHWQVLAESAAPKDPVHARLFFWQGGGADQPKPEAPAPEGGLTLVASGTWTG
;
A
#
# COMPACT_ATOMS: atom_id res chain seq x y z
N MET A 1 -30.22 1.09 -0.15
CA MET A 1 -29.45 1.69 0.95
C MET A 1 -27.98 1.62 0.54
N ALA A 2 -27.27 2.74 0.40
CA ALA A 2 -25.83 2.68 0.15
C ALA A 2 -25.16 2.13 1.43
N LYS A 3 -24.24 1.16 1.29
CA LYS A 3 -23.46 0.64 2.41
C LYS A 3 -22.64 1.80 3.01
N THR A 4 -22.79 2.07 4.30
CA THR A 4 -21.87 2.96 5.02
C THR A 4 -20.57 2.21 5.19
N LEU A 5 -19.48 2.76 4.66
CA LEU A 5 -18.15 2.18 4.78
C LEU A 5 -17.58 2.42 6.19
N SER A 6 -16.82 1.45 6.70
CA SER A 6 -15.99 1.61 7.88
C SER A 6 -14.89 2.66 7.63
N PRO A 7 -14.19 3.16 8.68
CA PRO A 7 -13.05 4.05 8.50
C PRO A 7 -11.94 3.43 7.63
N ILE A 8 -11.62 2.15 7.85
CA ILE A 8 -10.62 1.40 7.06
C ILE A 8 -11.09 1.25 5.61
N GLU A 9 -12.33 0.82 5.39
CA GLU A 9 -12.90 0.68 4.04
C GLU A 9 -12.91 2.03 3.30
N SER A 10 -13.18 3.13 4.01
CA SER A 10 -13.17 4.48 3.46
C SER A 10 -11.75 4.93 3.08
N PHE A 11 -10.76 4.60 3.91
CA PHE A 11 -9.35 4.87 3.64
C PHE A 11 -8.81 4.08 2.45
N LEU A 12 -9.20 2.81 2.32
CA LEU A 12 -8.77 1.93 1.23
C LEU A 12 -9.56 2.11 -0.06
N ALA A 13 -10.72 2.79 -0.03
CA ALA A 13 -11.56 2.99 -1.21
C ALA A 13 -10.83 3.59 -2.44
N PRO A 14 -9.91 4.57 -2.32
CA PRO A 14 -9.14 5.04 -3.47
C PRO A 14 -8.22 3.97 -4.06
N LEU A 15 -7.56 3.18 -3.22
CA LEU A 15 -6.68 2.09 -3.64
C LEU A 15 -7.48 0.98 -4.34
N ALA A 16 -8.58 0.53 -3.73
CA ALA A 16 -9.47 -0.48 -4.31
C ALA A 16 -10.05 -0.04 -5.66
N ARG A 17 -10.44 1.23 -5.79
CA ARG A 17 -10.94 1.78 -7.07
C ARG A 17 -9.87 1.87 -8.14
N LEU A 18 -8.61 2.10 -7.74
CA LEU A 18 -7.50 2.15 -8.67
C LEU A 18 -7.19 0.73 -9.16
N ALA A 19 -7.03 -0.23 -8.26
CA ALA A 19 -6.78 -1.62 -8.62
C ALA A 19 -7.91 -2.21 -9.50
N ALA A 20 -9.17 -1.91 -9.19
CA ALA A 20 -10.30 -2.34 -10.03
C ALA A 20 -10.31 -1.75 -11.46
N LYS A 21 -9.59 -0.64 -11.70
CA LYS A 21 -9.44 -0.05 -13.05
C LYS A 21 -8.22 -0.56 -13.79
N HIS A 22 -7.25 -1.10 -13.07
CA HIS A 22 -5.98 -1.58 -13.59
C HIS A 22 -5.77 -3.01 -13.06
N PRO A 23 -6.47 -4.00 -13.63
CA PRO A 23 -6.46 -5.37 -13.10
C PRO A 23 -5.11 -6.06 -13.22
N ASP A 24 -4.21 -5.53 -14.06
CA ASP A 24 -2.85 -6.06 -14.26
C ASP A 24 -1.84 -5.51 -13.24
N ILE A 25 -2.26 -4.64 -12.30
CA ILE A 25 -1.35 -4.19 -11.24
C ILE A 25 -1.20 -5.25 -10.17
N GLU A 26 0.03 -5.40 -9.71
CA GLU A 26 0.37 -6.30 -8.62
C GLU A 26 0.75 -5.49 -7.36
N GLY A 27 0.49 -6.06 -6.19
CA GLY A 27 0.77 -5.47 -4.89
C GLY A 27 1.96 -6.13 -4.19
N GLU A 28 2.98 -5.33 -3.91
CA GLU A 28 4.15 -5.73 -3.14
C GLU A 28 3.93 -5.43 -1.66
N VAL A 29 4.08 -6.44 -0.82
CA VAL A 29 4.02 -6.28 0.64
C VAL A 29 5.43 -6.01 1.16
N ILE A 30 5.57 -4.93 1.92
CA ILE A 30 6.85 -4.46 2.44
C ILE A 30 6.72 -4.22 3.93
N TRP A 31 7.63 -4.81 4.71
CA TRP A 31 7.61 -4.77 6.17
C TRP A 31 8.67 -3.82 6.71
N ALA A 32 8.31 -3.08 7.76
CA ALA A 32 9.30 -2.32 8.51
C ALA A 32 10.31 -3.27 9.17
N ASN A 33 11.60 -3.00 8.94
CA ASN A 33 12.72 -3.66 9.59
C ASN A 33 13.58 -2.61 10.31
N GLY A 34 13.19 -2.26 11.54
CA GLY A 34 13.82 -1.18 12.29
C GLY A 34 13.57 0.18 11.64
N ALA A 35 14.63 0.82 11.14
CA ALA A 35 14.54 2.10 10.42
C ALA A 35 14.39 1.93 8.89
N ASP A 36 14.52 0.70 8.40
CA ASP A 36 14.50 0.35 6.98
C ASP A 36 13.22 -0.42 6.61
N TRP A 37 13.12 -0.77 5.34
CA TRP A 37 12.02 -1.53 4.75
C TRP A 37 12.57 -2.76 4.05
N ASP A 38 11.98 -3.92 4.34
CA ASP A 38 12.27 -5.17 3.65
C ASP A 38 11.02 -5.61 2.89
N ALA A 39 11.17 -5.86 1.59
CA ALA A 39 10.13 -6.53 0.83
C ALA A 39 9.89 -7.92 1.43
N GLN A 40 8.66 -8.41 1.32
CA GLN A 40 8.38 -9.82 1.57
C GLN A 40 9.25 -10.67 0.65
N ASP A 41 9.69 -11.84 1.14
CA ASP A 41 10.62 -12.78 0.48
C ASP A 41 10.42 -12.83 -1.05
N ASP A 42 11.50 -12.87 -1.83
CA ASP A 42 11.48 -12.90 -3.30
C ASP A 42 10.69 -14.10 -3.86
N ASP A 43 10.53 -15.16 -3.06
CA ASP A 43 9.73 -16.35 -3.38
C ASP A 43 8.22 -16.18 -3.07
N ALA A 44 7.81 -15.08 -2.44
CA ALA A 44 6.41 -14.78 -2.15
C ALA A 44 5.68 -14.24 -3.38
N GLU A 45 4.50 -14.78 -3.64
CA GLU A 45 3.64 -14.29 -4.72
C GLU A 45 3.13 -12.88 -4.39
N MET A 46 3.18 -12.03 -5.41
CA MET A 46 2.61 -10.69 -5.36
C MET A 46 1.08 -10.75 -5.23
N LEU A 47 0.48 -9.73 -4.63
CA LEU A 47 -0.97 -9.65 -4.52
C LEU A 47 -1.58 -9.30 -5.88
N ASP A 48 -2.59 -10.04 -6.31
CA ASP A 48 -3.40 -9.64 -7.45
C ASP A 48 -4.15 -8.34 -7.16
N ALA A 49 -4.50 -7.58 -8.21
CA ALA A 49 -5.20 -6.29 -8.08
C ALA A 49 -6.45 -6.35 -7.18
N GLU A 50 -7.20 -7.46 -7.24
CA GLU A 50 -8.40 -7.64 -6.42
C GLU A 50 -8.11 -7.94 -4.94
N GLU A 51 -6.91 -8.43 -4.63
CA GLU A 51 -6.49 -8.80 -3.28
C GLU A 51 -5.87 -7.65 -2.50
N ILE A 52 -5.26 -6.67 -3.19
CA ILE A 52 -4.52 -5.54 -2.58
C ILE A 52 -5.29 -4.89 -1.42
N ALA A 53 -6.53 -4.47 -1.67
CA ALA A 53 -7.32 -3.77 -0.67
C ALA A 53 -7.82 -4.71 0.44
N PHE A 54 -8.13 -5.96 0.11
CA PHE A 54 -8.61 -6.94 1.08
C PHE A 54 -7.50 -7.37 2.05
N TYR A 55 -6.30 -7.61 1.52
CA TYR A 55 -5.11 -7.90 2.31
C TYR A 55 -4.78 -6.74 3.27
N ALA A 56 -4.77 -5.51 2.76
CA ALA A 56 -4.54 -4.32 3.56
C ALA A 56 -5.61 -4.16 4.66
N GLU A 57 -6.89 -4.37 4.34
CA GLU A 57 -7.98 -4.26 5.31
C GLU A 57 -7.79 -5.22 6.50
N GLY A 58 -7.39 -6.47 6.24
CA GLY A 58 -7.12 -7.46 7.28
C GLY A 58 -6.05 -6.99 8.26
N LEU A 59 -4.90 -6.56 7.77
CA LEU A 59 -3.81 -6.07 8.62
C LEU A 59 -4.18 -4.79 9.39
N LEU A 60 -4.89 -3.85 8.74
CA LEU A 60 -5.36 -2.65 9.41
C LEU A 60 -6.36 -2.95 10.53
N ALA A 61 -7.21 -3.98 10.37
CA ALA A 61 -8.13 -4.43 11.41
C ALA A 61 -7.41 -5.08 12.60
N GLU A 62 -6.23 -5.67 12.37
CA GLU A 62 -5.34 -6.22 13.40
C GLU A 62 -4.50 -5.15 14.12
N GLY A 63 -4.64 -3.88 13.73
CA GLY A 63 -3.94 -2.75 14.35
C GLY A 63 -2.58 -2.43 13.74
N PHE A 64 -2.26 -2.98 12.57
CA PHE A 64 -1.13 -2.51 11.78
C PHE A 64 -1.41 -1.10 11.23
N HIS A 65 -0.32 -0.43 10.90
CA HIS A 65 -0.32 0.82 10.17
C HIS A 65 0.12 0.56 8.73
N LEU A 66 -0.29 1.43 7.81
CA LEU A 66 -0.03 1.27 6.39
C LEU A 66 0.35 2.59 5.76
N HIS A 67 1.36 2.57 4.91
CA HIS A 67 1.57 3.54 3.86
C HIS A 67 1.48 2.80 2.54
N TRP A 68 0.56 3.18 1.68
CA TRP A 68 0.47 2.58 0.35
C TRP A 68 0.88 3.61 -0.70
N GLN A 69 1.50 3.11 -1.77
CA GLN A 69 1.85 3.88 -2.96
C GLN A 69 1.37 3.12 -4.19
N VAL A 70 0.84 3.86 -5.16
CA VAL A 70 0.60 3.36 -6.51
C VAL A 70 1.54 4.09 -7.45
N LEU A 71 2.28 3.34 -8.23
CA LEU A 71 3.35 3.81 -9.10
C LEU A 71 2.99 3.56 -10.55
N ALA A 72 3.41 4.47 -11.43
CA ALA A 72 3.38 4.33 -12.88
C ALA A 72 4.79 4.55 -13.42
N GLU A 73 5.11 4.04 -14.61
CA GLU A 73 6.32 4.46 -15.30
C GLU A 73 6.29 5.96 -15.59
N SER A 74 7.41 6.65 -15.43
CA SER A 74 7.49 8.09 -15.71
C SER A 74 7.20 8.42 -17.18
N ALA A 75 7.42 7.48 -18.10
CA ALA A 75 7.06 7.60 -19.51
C ALA A 75 5.55 7.46 -19.77
N ALA A 76 4.82 6.80 -18.88
CA ALA A 76 3.38 6.53 -18.97
C ALA A 76 2.66 6.82 -17.64
N PRO A 77 2.68 8.06 -17.13
CA PRO A 77 2.23 8.39 -15.76
C PRO A 77 0.72 8.24 -15.52
N LYS A 78 -0.05 7.87 -16.56
CA LYS A 78 -1.49 7.60 -16.48
C LYS A 78 -1.81 6.11 -16.41
N ASP A 79 -0.79 5.26 -16.47
CA ASP A 79 -0.91 3.81 -16.46
C ASP A 79 -0.13 3.25 -15.27
N PRO A 80 -0.79 3.06 -14.12
CA PRO A 80 -0.23 2.39 -12.96
C PRO A 80 0.30 1.00 -13.31
N VAL A 81 1.48 0.68 -12.80
CA VAL A 81 2.15 -0.61 -13.04
C VAL A 81 2.37 -1.41 -11.77
N HIS A 82 2.35 -0.78 -10.59
CA HIS A 82 2.71 -1.44 -9.34
C HIS A 82 2.10 -0.73 -8.13
N ALA A 83 1.71 -1.50 -7.11
CA ALA A 83 1.36 -0.99 -5.80
C ALA A 83 2.36 -1.48 -4.74
N ARG A 84 2.78 -0.59 -3.83
CA ARG A 84 3.62 -0.93 -2.68
C ARG A 84 2.85 -0.71 -1.39
N LEU A 85 2.83 -1.70 -0.52
CA LEU A 85 2.14 -1.69 0.76
C LEU A 85 3.15 -1.81 1.90
N PHE A 86 3.51 -0.66 2.48
CA PHE A 86 4.47 -0.56 3.58
C PHE A 86 3.76 -0.69 4.92
N PHE A 87 3.92 -1.83 5.58
CA PHE A 87 3.31 -2.14 6.87
C PHE A 87 4.30 -2.00 8.02
N TRP A 88 3.81 -1.44 9.12
CA TRP A 88 4.52 -1.46 10.41
C TRP A 88 3.53 -1.63 11.54
N GLN A 89 4.02 -2.09 12.69
CA GLN A 89 3.22 -2.22 13.91
C GLN A 89 3.87 -1.43 15.03
N GLY A 90 3.03 -0.78 15.85
CA GLY A 90 3.49 0.10 16.92
C GLY A 90 3.74 1.54 16.46
N GLY A 91 4.01 2.41 17.42
CA GLY A 91 4.22 3.83 17.19
C GLY A 91 4.37 4.59 18.51
N GLY A 92 5.41 5.40 18.59
CA GLY A 92 5.76 6.17 19.79
C GLY A 92 7.16 6.75 19.70
N ALA A 93 7.61 7.47 20.72
CA ALA A 93 8.94 8.08 20.74
C ALA A 93 10.08 7.05 20.58
N ASP A 94 9.86 5.81 21.00
CA ASP A 94 10.88 4.74 21.01
C ASP A 94 10.86 3.85 19.75
N GLN A 95 9.80 3.91 18.95
CA GLN A 95 9.67 3.20 17.66
C GLN A 95 9.02 4.16 16.65
N PRO A 96 9.82 5.07 16.07
CA PRO A 96 9.32 6.02 15.10
C PRO A 96 8.86 5.30 13.83
N LYS A 97 7.79 5.81 13.22
CA LYS A 97 7.36 5.40 11.88
C LYS A 97 8.54 5.50 10.91
N PRO A 98 8.93 4.44 10.19
CA PRO A 98 9.96 4.57 9.16
C PRO A 98 9.45 5.51 8.05
N GLU A 99 10.37 6.28 7.46
CA GLU A 99 10.03 7.15 6.34
C GLU A 99 9.78 6.27 5.12
N ALA A 100 8.59 6.37 4.52
CA ALA A 100 8.30 5.60 3.32
C ALA A 100 9.19 6.11 2.17
N PRO A 101 9.82 5.20 1.41
CA PRO A 101 10.74 5.60 0.35
C PRO A 101 10.01 6.40 -0.73
N ALA A 102 10.72 7.37 -1.32
CA ALA A 102 10.27 7.98 -2.56
C ALA A 102 10.39 6.96 -3.71
N PRO A 103 9.55 7.07 -4.76
CA PRO A 103 9.71 6.22 -5.94
C PRO A 103 11.12 6.33 -6.53
N GLU A 104 11.68 5.22 -7.02
CA GLU A 104 12.98 5.26 -7.71
C GLU A 104 12.89 6.03 -9.03
N GLY A 105 14.05 6.40 -9.59
CA GLY A 105 14.12 7.05 -10.89
C GLY A 105 13.50 6.20 -11.99
N GLY A 106 12.58 6.79 -12.76
CA GLY A 106 11.81 6.09 -13.80
C GLY A 106 10.40 5.70 -13.37
N LEU A 107 10.06 5.86 -12.08
CA LEU A 107 8.70 5.73 -11.57
C LEU A 107 8.14 7.08 -11.13
N THR A 108 6.83 7.22 -11.24
CA THR A 108 6.07 8.39 -10.81
C THR A 108 4.99 7.95 -9.82
N LEU A 109 4.87 8.67 -8.70
CA LEU A 109 3.79 8.45 -7.74
C LEU A 109 2.45 8.88 -8.34
N VAL A 110 1.54 7.93 -8.50
CA VAL A 110 0.17 8.19 -8.96
C VAL A 110 -0.72 8.59 -7.79
N ALA A 111 -0.65 7.84 -6.71
CA ALA A 111 -1.42 8.08 -5.49
C ALA A 111 -0.71 7.45 -4.28
N SER A 112 -0.97 8.00 -3.10
CA SER A 112 -0.55 7.39 -1.83
C SER A 112 -1.55 7.68 -0.72
N GLY A 113 -1.46 6.91 0.36
CA GLY A 113 -2.23 7.13 1.58
C GLY A 113 -1.49 6.57 2.79
N THR A 114 -1.69 7.19 3.95
CA THR A 114 -1.11 6.72 5.22
C THR A 114 -2.22 6.53 6.25
N TRP A 115 -2.22 5.39 6.91
CA TRP A 115 -3.12 5.02 7.99
C TRP A 115 -2.33 4.69 9.26
N THR A 116 -2.73 5.30 10.38
CA THR A 116 -2.10 5.09 11.70
C THR A 116 -3.10 4.72 12.80
N GLY A 117 -4.34 4.34 12.43
CA GLY A 117 -5.46 4.16 13.37
C GLY A 117 -6.32 5.40 13.51
#